data_AF-A0A0Q9SS33-F1
#
_entry.id   AF-A0A0Q9SS33-F1
#
_cell.length_a   1.000
_cell.length_b   1.000
_cell.length_c   1.000
_cell.angle_alpha   90.00
_cell.angle_beta   90.00
_cell.angle_gamma   90.00
#
_symmetry.space_group_name_H-M   'P 1'
#
loop_
_entity.id
_entity.type
_entity.pdbx_description
1 polymer ?
#
loop_
_entity_poly.entity_id
_entity_poly.type
_entity_poly.pdbx_seq_one_letter_code
_entity_poly.pdbx_strand_id
1 'polypeptide(L)'
;MDEQKEWDSHTQSIVTSRLVREHSYHFLTPVETETLRAWCALLMDDHRGDVIQTILTHIDQTLAENKGEGQRKVNVPPIQNLLRQGLKAIDETGWIADSRPFFQLDEAAQKHIMHQISDASYPLTEAWDDIPQKALFHKLLQLSVEAYSSHPLVWSEIGYGGPAYPRGYVRTEPGQLDPWEAVRKP
;
A
#
# COMPACT_ATOMS: atom_id res chain seq x y z
N MET A 1 -5.27 -20.75 5.47
CA MET A 1 -6.44 -20.02 5.96
C MET A 1 -7.45 -21.06 6.39
N ASP A 2 -7.62 -21.25 7.68
CA ASP A 2 -8.38 -22.38 8.21
C ASP A 2 -9.91 -22.20 7.99
N GLU A 3 -10.36 -20.95 7.93
CA GLU A 3 -11.78 -20.57 7.77
C GLU A 3 -12.29 -20.49 6.33
N GLN A 4 -11.43 -20.75 5.33
CA GLN A 4 -11.77 -20.53 3.92
C GLN A 4 -13.03 -21.29 3.47
N LYS A 5 -13.23 -22.50 3.99
CA LYS A 5 -14.32 -23.41 3.57
C LYS A 5 -15.71 -22.91 3.93
N GLU A 6 -15.81 -21.92 4.80
CA GLU A 6 -17.11 -21.45 5.25
C GLU A 6 -17.34 -19.97 5.06
N TRP A 7 -16.59 -19.42 4.11
CA TRP A 7 -17.02 -18.31 3.28
C TRP A 7 -17.90 -18.82 2.14
N ASP A 8 -18.75 -17.94 1.60
CA ASP A 8 -19.43 -18.21 0.34
C ASP A 8 -18.43 -18.25 -0.84
N SER A 9 -18.86 -18.76 -1.99
CA SER A 9 -18.00 -18.91 -3.16
C SER A 9 -17.44 -17.58 -3.67
N HIS A 10 -18.21 -16.49 -3.52
CA HIS A 10 -17.78 -15.16 -3.94
C HIS A 10 -16.64 -14.63 -3.08
N THR A 11 -16.77 -14.70 -1.76
CA THR A 11 -15.72 -14.29 -0.82
C THR A 11 -14.47 -15.14 -0.98
N GLN A 12 -14.63 -16.47 -1.14
CA GLN A 12 -13.49 -17.35 -1.44
C GLN A 12 -12.75 -16.90 -2.71
N SER A 13 -13.47 -16.56 -3.78
CA SER A 13 -12.88 -16.08 -5.02
C SER A 13 -12.09 -14.78 -4.83
N ILE A 14 -12.65 -13.81 -4.10
CA ILE A 14 -12.00 -12.50 -3.85
C ILE A 14 -10.76 -12.67 -2.98
N VAL A 15 -10.83 -13.45 -1.90
CA VAL A 15 -9.69 -13.60 -0.99
C VAL A 15 -8.57 -14.41 -1.66
N THR A 16 -8.92 -15.45 -2.43
CA THR A 16 -7.93 -16.28 -3.13
C THR A 16 -7.24 -15.51 -4.25
N SER A 17 -7.92 -14.58 -4.94
CA SER A 17 -7.28 -13.79 -5.99
C SER A 17 -6.15 -12.90 -5.46
N ARG A 18 -6.18 -12.51 -4.17
CA ARG A 18 -5.11 -11.73 -3.53
C ARG A 18 -3.80 -12.50 -3.38
N LEU A 19 -3.86 -13.84 -3.42
CA LEU A 19 -2.69 -14.72 -3.33
C LEU A 19 -2.04 -14.97 -4.70
N VAL A 20 -2.65 -14.50 -5.79
CA VAL A 20 -2.13 -14.68 -7.14
C VAL A 20 -0.92 -13.77 -7.36
N ARG A 21 0.20 -14.36 -7.80
CA ARG A 21 1.47 -13.65 -7.98
C ARG A 21 1.61 -12.97 -9.34
N GLU A 22 0.97 -13.49 -10.37
CA GLU A 22 1.08 -12.98 -11.74
C GLU A 22 0.20 -11.76 -11.93
N HIS A 23 0.82 -10.59 -12.14
CA HIS A 23 0.11 -9.35 -12.45
C HIS A 23 0.89 -8.54 -13.50
N SER A 24 0.16 -8.04 -14.50
CA SER A 24 0.63 -7.00 -15.40
C SER A 24 0.12 -5.65 -14.89
N TYR A 25 1.00 -4.66 -14.76
CA TYR A 25 0.62 -3.29 -14.46
C TYR A 25 0.06 -2.60 -15.71
N HIS A 26 -1.05 -1.89 -15.56
CA HIS A 26 -1.74 -1.20 -16.65
C HIS A 26 -1.54 0.32 -16.61
N PHE A 27 -1.23 0.88 -15.45
CA PHE A 27 -1.00 2.30 -15.25
C PHE A 27 0.46 2.62 -14.93
N LEU A 28 1.08 1.83 -14.06
CA LEU A 28 2.45 2.04 -13.61
C LEU A 28 3.47 1.64 -14.69
N THR A 29 4.49 2.48 -14.85
CA THR A 29 5.69 2.17 -15.61
C THR A 29 6.67 1.32 -14.79
N PRO A 30 7.64 0.63 -15.42
CA PRO A 30 8.62 -0.17 -14.68
C PRO A 30 9.39 0.61 -13.61
N VAL A 31 9.75 1.87 -13.87
CA VAL A 31 10.46 2.72 -12.89
C VAL A 31 9.55 3.09 -11.72
N GLU A 32 8.31 3.49 -12.01
CA GLU A 32 7.32 3.79 -10.95
C GLU A 32 7.03 2.56 -10.08
N THR A 33 6.96 1.37 -10.69
CA THR A 33 6.77 0.10 -9.98
C THR A 33 7.91 -0.15 -9.00
N GLU A 34 9.18 -0.01 -9.41
CA GLU A 34 10.32 -0.27 -8.54
C GLU A 34 10.49 0.82 -7.46
N THR A 35 10.19 2.08 -7.79
CA THR A 35 10.10 3.17 -6.80
C THR A 35 9.04 2.87 -5.74
N LEU A 36 7.84 2.46 -6.15
CA LEU A 36 6.79 2.06 -5.22
C LEU A 36 7.16 0.81 -4.43
N ARG A 37 7.87 -0.16 -5.04
CA ARG A 37 8.31 -1.37 -4.35
C ARG A 37 9.21 -1.03 -3.17
N ALA A 38 10.22 -0.19 -3.39
CA ALA A 38 11.11 0.29 -2.34
C ALA A 38 10.35 1.12 -1.29
N TRP A 39 9.49 2.04 -1.74
CA TRP A 39 8.73 2.92 -0.86
C TRP A 39 7.74 2.17 0.05
N CYS A 40 6.93 1.27 -0.52
CA CYS A 40 5.92 0.50 0.21
C CYS A 40 6.55 -0.52 1.15
N ALA A 41 7.68 -1.13 0.77
CA ALA A 41 8.42 -2.03 1.67
C ALA A 41 8.85 -1.30 2.95
N LEU A 42 9.36 -0.08 2.81
CA LEU A 42 9.75 0.76 3.95
C LEU A 42 8.57 1.26 4.77
N LEU A 43 7.45 1.61 4.13
CA LEU A 43 6.25 2.03 4.86
C LEU A 43 5.68 0.91 5.73
N MET A 44 5.67 -0.32 5.23
CA MET A 44 5.07 -1.47 5.93
C MET A 44 6.07 -2.24 6.81
N ASP A 45 7.37 -1.94 6.71
CA ASP A 45 8.45 -2.72 7.32
C ASP A 45 8.37 -4.21 6.92
N ASP A 46 8.01 -4.48 5.67
CA ASP A 46 7.85 -5.82 5.11
C ASP A 46 8.52 -5.91 3.74
N HIS A 47 9.33 -6.95 3.55
CA HIS A 47 10.13 -7.16 2.35
C HIS A 47 9.71 -8.43 1.59
N ARG A 48 8.62 -9.08 2.01
CA ARG A 48 8.08 -10.25 1.34
C ARG A 48 7.49 -9.85 -0.01
N GLY A 49 8.07 -10.42 -1.07
CA GLY A 49 7.74 -10.03 -2.44
C GLY A 49 6.27 -10.20 -2.81
N ASP A 50 5.59 -11.22 -2.29
CA ASP A 50 4.16 -11.44 -2.55
C ASP A 50 3.27 -10.41 -1.86
N VAL A 51 3.54 -10.08 -0.60
CA VAL A 51 2.81 -9.03 0.14
C VAL A 51 2.98 -7.67 -0.53
N ILE A 52 4.21 -7.28 -0.87
CA ILE A 52 4.47 -6.01 -1.56
C ILE A 52 3.85 -6.00 -2.96
N GLN A 53 3.88 -7.12 -3.69
CA GLN A 53 3.23 -7.23 -4.99
C GLN A 53 1.72 -6.93 -4.91
N THR A 54 1.02 -7.41 -3.87
CA THR A 54 -0.40 -7.09 -3.67
C THR A 54 -0.64 -5.59 -3.49
N ILE A 55 0.24 -4.90 -2.76
CA ILE A 55 0.16 -3.43 -2.61
C ILE A 55 0.30 -2.74 -3.97
N LEU A 56 1.30 -3.13 -4.76
CA LEU A 56 1.55 -2.53 -6.07
C LEU A 56 0.39 -2.76 -7.04
N THR A 57 -0.17 -3.98 -7.05
CA THR A 57 -1.36 -4.31 -7.85
C THR A 57 -2.56 -3.46 -7.43
N HIS A 58 -2.80 -3.28 -6.12
CA HIS A 58 -3.89 -2.44 -5.62
C HIS A 58 -3.74 -0.98 -6.06
N ILE A 59 -2.53 -0.42 -5.95
CA ILE A 59 -2.23 0.95 -6.40
C ILE A 59 -2.46 1.08 -7.91
N ASP A 60 -1.92 0.17 -8.72
CA ASP A 60 -2.08 0.18 -10.17
C ASP A 60 -3.55 0.09 -10.60
N GLN A 61 -4.31 -0.84 -10.00
CA GLN A 61 -5.73 -1.01 -10.30
C GLN A 61 -6.53 0.23 -9.87
N THR A 62 -6.25 0.81 -8.70
CA THR A 62 -6.90 2.03 -8.23
C THR A 62 -6.69 3.18 -9.22
N LEU A 63 -5.46 3.32 -9.74
CA LEU A 63 -5.11 4.33 -10.73
C LEU A 63 -5.74 4.06 -12.09
N ALA A 64 -5.80 2.81 -12.53
CA ALA A 64 -6.38 2.42 -13.81
C ALA A 64 -7.91 2.59 -13.83
N GLU A 65 -8.60 2.19 -12.76
CA GLU A 65 -10.07 2.30 -12.66
C GLU A 65 -10.53 3.76 -12.46
N ASN A 66 -9.72 4.57 -11.77
CA ASN A 66 -9.96 6.00 -11.56
C ASN A 66 -11.40 6.36 -11.13
N LYS A 67 -11.97 5.58 -10.20
CA LYS A 67 -13.37 5.72 -9.72
C LYS A 67 -13.66 7.05 -8.99
N GLY A 68 -12.68 7.92 -8.84
CA GLY A 68 -12.79 9.21 -8.15
C GLY A 68 -12.55 9.13 -6.65
N GLU A 69 -12.30 10.29 -6.04
CA GLU A 69 -11.93 10.40 -4.62
C GLU A 69 -12.88 11.32 -3.86
N GLY A 70 -13.91 10.74 -3.21
CA GLY A 70 -14.87 11.50 -2.40
C GLY A 70 -14.27 12.19 -1.17
N GLN A 71 -13.06 11.79 -0.75
CA GLN A 71 -12.34 12.31 0.42
C GLN A 71 -11.13 13.20 0.04
N ARG A 72 -11.02 13.62 -1.22
CA ARG A 72 -9.90 14.46 -1.68
C ARG A 72 -9.97 15.85 -1.05
N LYS A 73 -8.87 16.28 -0.41
CA LYS A 73 -8.76 17.61 0.19
C LYS A 73 -8.73 18.70 -0.88
N VAL A 74 -9.15 19.90 -0.50
CA VAL A 74 -9.00 21.11 -1.32
C VAL A 74 -7.53 21.31 -1.68
N ASN A 75 -7.26 21.74 -2.91
CA ASN A 75 -5.91 21.96 -3.48
C ASN A 75 -5.02 20.72 -3.61
N VAL A 76 -5.55 19.51 -3.41
CA VAL A 76 -4.83 18.27 -3.77
C VAL A 76 -5.25 17.84 -5.18
N PRO A 77 -4.31 17.60 -6.11
CA PRO A 77 -4.62 17.09 -7.44
C PRO A 77 -5.37 15.75 -7.40
N PRO A 78 -6.11 15.37 -8.47
CA PRO A 78 -6.64 14.01 -8.60
C PRO A 78 -5.53 12.97 -8.46
N ILE A 79 -5.84 11.81 -7.86
CA ILE A 79 -4.87 10.74 -7.56
C ILE A 79 -3.92 10.39 -8.71
N GLN A 80 -4.41 10.28 -9.94
CA GLN A 80 -3.57 9.96 -11.10
C GLN A 80 -2.47 11.00 -11.32
N ASN A 81 -2.81 12.28 -11.23
CA ASN A 81 -1.85 13.36 -11.38
C ASN A 81 -0.90 13.41 -10.17
N LEU A 82 -1.45 13.28 -8.96
CA LEU A 82 -0.68 13.31 -7.73
C LEU A 82 0.40 12.20 -7.72
N LEU A 83 0.04 10.95 -8.06
CA LEU A 83 0.99 9.84 -8.07
C LEU A 83 1.93 9.90 -9.28
N ARG A 84 1.46 10.26 -10.48
CA ARG A 84 2.32 10.37 -11.66
C ARG A 84 3.42 11.42 -11.47
N GLN A 85 3.04 12.61 -11.01
CA GLN A 85 3.99 13.69 -10.75
C GLN A 85 4.85 13.37 -9.52
N GLY A 86 4.24 12.86 -8.46
CA GLY A 86 4.92 12.50 -7.22
C GLY A 86 6.00 11.44 -7.40
N LEU A 87 5.71 10.35 -8.11
CA LEU A 87 6.67 9.28 -8.35
C LEU A 87 7.83 9.74 -9.25
N LYS A 88 7.56 10.60 -10.24
CA LYS A 88 8.60 11.25 -11.03
C LYS A 88 9.52 12.10 -10.14
N ALA A 89 8.95 12.93 -9.28
CA ALA A 89 9.71 13.79 -8.38
C ALA A 89 10.52 12.99 -7.33
N ILE A 90 9.97 11.87 -6.83
CA ILE A 90 10.70 10.94 -5.94
C ILE A 90 11.89 10.31 -6.68
N ASP A 91 11.72 9.86 -7.92
CA ASP A 91 12.83 9.29 -8.68
C ASP A 91 13.95 10.32 -8.93
N GLU A 92 13.56 11.55 -9.32
CA GLU A 92 14.49 12.68 -9.50
C GLU A 92 15.23 13.04 -8.21
N THR A 93 14.59 12.95 -7.05
CA THR A 93 15.25 13.12 -5.75
C THR A 93 16.41 12.14 -5.58
N GLY A 94 16.28 10.88 -6.02
CA GLY A 94 17.38 9.93 -5.99
C GLY A 94 18.55 10.36 -6.87
N TRP A 95 18.26 10.81 -8.09
CA TRP A 95 19.27 11.29 -9.02
C TRP A 95 20.03 12.51 -8.48
N ILE A 96 19.33 13.43 -7.82
CA ILE A 96 19.93 14.61 -7.18
C ILE A 96 20.79 14.21 -5.98
N ALA A 97 20.32 13.27 -5.16
CA ALA A 97 20.99 12.88 -3.93
C ALA A 97 22.27 12.07 -4.19
N ASP A 98 22.25 11.14 -5.16
CA ASP A 98 23.33 10.16 -5.33
C ASP A 98 23.45 9.61 -6.76
N SER A 99 23.02 10.38 -7.77
CA SER A 99 23.17 10.03 -9.20
C SER A 99 22.65 8.64 -9.59
N ARG A 100 21.60 8.17 -8.92
CA ARG A 100 20.93 6.89 -9.17
C ARG A 100 19.43 7.03 -8.85
N PRO A 101 18.53 6.22 -9.43
CA PRO A 101 17.10 6.32 -9.13
C PRO A 101 16.83 6.01 -7.66
N PHE A 102 15.71 6.51 -7.12
CA PHE A 102 15.37 6.38 -5.69
C PHE A 102 15.44 4.94 -5.19
N PHE A 103 14.90 3.99 -5.97
CA PHE A 103 14.85 2.58 -5.59
C PHE A 103 16.23 1.88 -5.52
N GLN A 104 17.29 2.52 -6.02
CA GLN A 104 18.68 2.01 -5.95
C GLN A 104 19.52 2.67 -4.85
N LEU A 105 18.97 3.66 -4.14
CA LEU A 105 19.58 4.22 -2.94
C LEU A 105 19.63 3.17 -1.83
N ASP A 106 20.54 3.35 -0.88
CA ASP A 106 20.48 2.58 0.36
C ASP A 106 19.26 2.95 1.20
N GLU A 107 18.88 2.05 2.09
CA GLU A 107 17.67 2.19 2.91
C GLU A 107 17.69 3.42 3.81
N ALA A 108 18.87 3.84 4.30
CA ALA A 108 19.01 5.00 5.17
C ALA A 108 18.73 6.30 4.39
N ALA A 109 19.25 6.40 3.16
CA ALA A 109 18.97 7.50 2.25
C ALA A 109 17.50 7.54 1.84
N GLN A 110 16.91 6.38 1.49
CA GLN A 110 15.48 6.28 1.17
C GLN A 110 14.61 6.77 2.33
N LYS A 111 14.87 6.29 3.55
CA LYS A 111 14.15 6.72 4.75
C LYS A 111 14.32 8.22 5.03
N HIS A 112 15.53 8.76 4.85
CA HIS A 112 15.77 10.18 5.04
C HIS A 112 14.91 11.04 4.10
N ILE A 113 14.86 10.69 2.82
CA ILE A 113 14.02 11.35 1.82
C ILE A 113 12.53 11.21 2.18
N MET A 114 12.09 10.00 2.55
CA MET A 114 10.71 9.74 2.97
C MET A 114 10.29 10.62 4.15
N HIS A 115 11.17 10.78 5.15
CA HIS A 115 10.94 11.67 6.30
C HIS A 115 10.82 13.14 5.87
N GLN A 116 11.69 13.60 4.98
CA GLN A 116 11.61 14.97 4.48
C GLN A 116 10.28 15.24 3.76
N ILE A 117 9.84 14.30 2.92
CA ILE A 117 8.56 14.38 2.17
C ILE A 117 7.36 14.30 3.14
N SER A 118 7.40 13.43 4.16
CA SER A 118 6.33 13.34 5.16
C SER A 118 6.14 14.62 5.95
N ASP A 119 7.25 15.32 6.23
CA ASP A 119 7.26 16.57 6.98
C ASP A 119 7.05 17.82 6.09
N ALA A 120 6.99 17.65 4.76
CA ALA A 120 7.05 18.72 3.77
C ALA A 120 8.25 19.66 3.96
N SER A 121 9.41 19.06 4.24
CA SER A 121 10.69 19.75 4.37
C SER A 121 11.64 19.42 3.22
N TYR A 122 11.25 18.57 2.27
CA TYR A 122 12.08 18.32 1.09
C TYR A 122 12.19 19.62 0.26
N PRO A 123 13.39 20.01 -0.20
CA PRO A 123 13.59 21.26 -0.92
C PRO A 123 12.69 21.41 -2.15
N LEU A 124 12.18 22.61 -2.37
CA LEU A 124 11.49 22.94 -3.63
C LEU A 124 12.50 22.88 -4.77
N THR A 125 12.17 22.09 -5.77
CA THR A 125 12.86 21.98 -7.06
C THR A 125 11.79 22.10 -8.14
N GLU A 126 12.18 22.23 -9.40
CA GLU A 126 11.22 22.26 -10.52
C GLU A 126 10.25 21.06 -10.50
N ALA A 127 10.74 19.88 -10.07
CA ALA A 127 9.93 18.67 -9.92
C ALA A 127 8.91 18.75 -8.79
N TRP A 128 9.25 19.47 -7.72
CA TRP A 128 8.50 19.50 -6.46
C TRP A 128 7.65 20.76 -6.29
N ASP A 129 7.73 21.75 -7.19
CA ASP A 129 7.12 23.08 -7.06
C ASP A 129 5.59 23.03 -6.85
N ASP A 130 4.91 22.13 -7.57
CA ASP A 130 3.44 21.99 -7.52
C ASP A 130 2.94 20.73 -6.79
N ILE A 131 3.83 19.96 -6.16
CA ILE A 131 3.47 18.68 -5.54
C ILE A 131 3.25 18.86 -4.04
N PRO A 132 2.01 18.67 -3.54
CA PRO A 132 1.76 18.73 -2.10
C PRO A 132 2.38 17.51 -1.39
N GLN A 133 3.63 17.63 -0.91
CA GLN A 133 4.45 16.55 -0.35
C GLN A 133 3.73 15.69 0.69
N LYS A 134 3.11 16.31 1.71
CA LYS A 134 2.35 15.58 2.74
C LYS A 134 1.14 14.85 2.16
N ALA A 135 0.49 15.42 1.14
CA ALA A 135 -0.68 14.79 0.53
C ALA A 135 -0.26 13.55 -0.28
N LEU A 136 0.86 13.64 -1.00
CA LEU A 136 1.47 12.49 -1.69
C LEU A 136 1.84 11.39 -0.69
N PHE A 137 2.60 11.72 0.36
CA PHE A 137 3.01 10.76 1.39
C PHE A 137 1.80 10.06 2.02
N HIS A 138 0.80 10.83 2.48
CA HIS A 138 -0.41 10.26 3.07
C HIS A 138 -1.19 9.39 2.08
N LYS A 139 -1.23 9.75 0.79
CA LYS A 139 -1.94 8.96 -0.21
C LYS A 139 -1.25 7.61 -0.44
N LEU A 140 0.08 7.61 -0.58
CA LEU A 140 0.86 6.38 -0.70
C LEU A 140 0.71 5.49 0.55
N LEU A 141 0.77 6.09 1.74
CA LEU A 141 0.53 5.38 2.99
C LEU A 141 -0.87 4.78 3.06
N GLN A 142 -1.90 5.56 2.72
CA GLN A 142 -3.29 5.11 2.72
C GLN A 142 -3.46 3.88 1.82
N LEU A 143 -3.05 3.97 0.55
CA LEU A 143 -3.19 2.86 -0.40
C LEU A 143 -2.38 1.63 0.03
N SER A 144 -1.20 1.85 0.62
CA SER A 144 -0.36 0.76 1.12
C SER A 144 -1.04 0.02 2.28
N VAL A 145 -1.55 0.75 3.27
CA VAL A 145 -2.24 0.18 4.44
C VAL A 145 -3.53 -0.53 4.03
N GLU A 146 -4.30 0.03 3.11
CA GLU A 146 -5.54 -0.59 2.59
C GLU A 146 -5.27 -1.98 1.99
N ALA A 147 -4.23 -2.08 1.15
CA ALA A 147 -3.85 -3.32 0.51
C ALA A 147 -3.19 -4.31 1.48
N TYR A 148 -2.22 -3.84 2.27
CA TYR A 148 -1.49 -4.65 3.25
C TYR A 148 -2.43 -5.28 4.27
N SER A 149 -3.33 -4.47 4.85
CA SER A 149 -4.34 -4.92 5.82
C SER A 149 -5.45 -5.77 5.19
N SER A 150 -5.43 -5.97 3.87
CA SER A 150 -6.36 -6.86 3.15
C SER A 150 -5.70 -8.20 2.76
N HIS A 151 -4.40 -8.36 3.02
CA HIS A 151 -3.65 -9.54 2.61
C HIS A 151 -3.84 -10.71 3.60
N PRO A 152 -4.17 -11.94 3.14
CA PRO A 152 -4.44 -13.05 4.05
C PRO A 152 -3.30 -13.49 4.98
N LEU A 153 -2.04 -13.35 4.53
CA LEU A 153 -0.89 -13.62 5.40
C LEU A 153 -0.83 -12.61 6.56
N VAL A 154 -1.05 -11.33 6.25
CA VAL A 154 -1.07 -10.25 7.26
C VAL A 154 -2.21 -10.46 8.23
N TRP A 155 -3.39 -10.88 7.76
CA TRP A 155 -4.51 -11.26 8.63
C TRP A 155 -4.13 -12.33 9.65
N SER A 156 -3.45 -13.39 9.18
CA SER A 156 -3.00 -14.47 10.06
C SER A 156 -2.01 -13.99 11.12
N GLU A 157 -1.14 -13.03 10.78
CA GLU A 157 -0.14 -12.46 11.69
C GLU A 157 -0.75 -11.55 12.75
N ILE A 158 -1.76 -10.75 12.39
CA ILE A 158 -2.47 -9.88 13.33
C ILE A 158 -3.58 -10.61 14.10
N GLY A 159 -3.77 -11.91 13.86
CA GLY A 159 -4.77 -12.75 14.51
C GLY A 159 -6.20 -12.58 13.97
N TYR A 160 -6.36 -11.98 12.79
CA TYR A 160 -7.64 -11.83 12.12
C TYR A 160 -7.98 -13.08 11.28
N GLY A 161 -9.12 -13.71 11.57
CA GLY A 161 -9.56 -14.94 10.88
C GLY A 161 -10.05 -14.74 9.44
N GLY A 162 -10.09 -13.51 8.95
CA GLY A 162 -10.72 -13.14 7.68
C GLY A 162 -12.21 -12.84 7.82
N PRO A 163 -12.93 -12.60 6.70
CA PRO A 163 -14.35 -12.25 6.74
C PRO A 163 -15.20 -13.33 7.42
N ALA A 164 -16.25 -12.93 8.13
CA ALA A 164 -17.16 -13.89 8.76
C ALA A 164 -18.39 -14.22 7.90
N TYR A 165 -18.62 -13.55 6.76
CA TYR A 165 -19.79 -13.82 5.93
C TYR A 165 -19.73 -15.24 5.32
N PRO A 166 -20.84 -16.00 5.30
CA PRO A 166 -22.20 -15.62 5.74
C PRO A 166 -22.50 -15.87 7.23
N ARG A 167 -21.61 -16.54 7.95
CA ARG A 167 -21.78 -16.99 9.34
C ARG A 167 -21.97 -15.83 10.33
N GLY A 168 -21.27 -14.71 10.09
CA GLY A 168 -21.21 -13.55 10.98
C GLY A 168 -20.24 -13.75 12.14
N TYR A 169 -19.82 -12.66 12.77
CA TYR A 169 -19.11 -12.70 14.06
C TYR A 169 -20.14 -13.00 15.15
N VAL A 170 -19.89 -14.02 15.96
CA VAL A 170 -20.84 -14.47 17.00
C VAL A 170 -20.58 -13.73 18.31
N ARG A 171 -19.33 -13.33 18.56
CA ARG A 171 -18.95 -12.57 19.74
C ARG A 171 -18.78 -11.09 19.42
N THR A 172 -19.48 -10.24 20.19
CA THR A 172 -19.53 -8.79 19.94
C THR A 172 -18.98 -7.96 21.11
N GLU A 173 -18.69 -8.59 22.25
CA GLU A 173 -18.16 -7.89 23.43
C GLU A 173 -16.62 -7.82 23.42
N PRO A 174 -16.01 -6.71 23.89
CA PRO A 174 -14.56 -6.59 24.01
C PRO A 174 -13.94 -7.73 24.83
N GLY A 175 -12.85 -8.31 24.31
CA GLY A 175 -12.12 -9.40 24.97
C GLY A 175 -12.73 -10.79 24.76
N GLN A 176 -13.87 -10.88 24.05
CA GLN A 176 -14.38 -12.16 23.57
C GLN A 176 -13.79 -12.47 22.19
N LEU A 177 -13.27 -13.68 22.01
CA LEU A 177 -12.76 -14.17 20.74
C LEU A 177 -13.71 -15.20 20.15
N ASP A 178 -14.05 -15.07 18.88
CA ASP A 178 -14.76 -16.13 18.17
C ASP A 178 -13.91 -17.42 18.14
N PRO A 179 -14.51 -18.63 18.04
CA PRO A 179 -13.78 -19.90 18.13
C PRO A 179 -12.62 -20.06 17.14
N TRP A 180 -12.65 -19.32 16.03
CA TRP A 180 -11.65 -19.33 14.97
C TRP A 180 -10.61 -18.21 15.08
N GLU A 181 -10.77 -17.27 16.00
CA GLU A 181 -9.80 -16.18 16.20
C GLU A 181 -8.58 -16.66 17.00
N ALA A 182 -7.44 -16.01 16.76
CA ALA A 182 -6.19 -16.41 17.39
C ALA A 182 -6.22 -16.18 18.91
N VAL A 183 -6.06 -17.26 19.68
CA VAL A 183 -5.94 -17.18 21.14
C VAL A 183 -4.50 -16.88 21.53
N ARG A 184 -4.31 -15.86 22.39
CA ARG A 184 -3.00 -15.56 22.97
C ARG A 184 -2.51 -16.78 23.76
N LYS A 185 -1.40 -17.38 23.32
CA LYS A 185 -0.72 -18.41 24.11
C LYS A 185 -0.04 -17.75 25.32
N PRO A 186 -0.11 -18.37 26.51
CA PRO A 186 0.50 -17.84 27.73
C PRO A 186 2.03 -17.74 27.63
#